data_AF-A0A1I7IGA5-F1
#
_entry.id   AF-A0A1I7IGA5-F1
#
_cell.length_a   1.000
_cell.length_b   1.000
_cell.length_c   1.000
_cell.angle_alpha   90.00
_cell.angle_beta   90.00
_cell.angle_gamma   90.00
#
_symmetry.space_group_name_H-M   'P 1'
#
loop_
_entity.id
_entity.type
_entity.pdbx_description
1 polymer ?
#
loop_
_entity_poly.entity_id
_entity_poly.type
_entity_poly.pdbx_seq_one_letter_code
_entity_poly.pdbx_strand_id
1 'polypeptide(L)' 'MSDYIDSAIQPHVADAWINADKRDEKEGEIGVVGYEIPFNRHFYVYQPPRDLAAIDADLDKVSAEIMKLLQEVHS' A
#
# COMPACT_ATOMS: atom_id res chain seq x y z
N MET A 1 13.67 14.97 -2.88
CA MET A 1 12.46 14.87 -2.04
C MET A 1 11.20 15.39 -2.75
N SER A 2 11.26 16.53 -3.48
CA SER A 2 10.10 17.06 -4.25
C SER A 2 9.49 16.03 -5.21
N ASP A 3 10.31 15.43 -6.07
CA ASP A 3 9.85 14.46 -7.08
C ASP A 3 9.15 13.22 -6.49
N TYR A 4 9.48 12.85 -5.24
CA TYR A 4 8.86 11.71 -4.56
C TYR A 4 7.43 12.03 -4.14
N ILE A 5 7.16 13.26 -3.69
CA ILE A 5 5.80 13.69 -3.34
C ILE A 5 4.93 13.79 -4.58
N ASP A 6 5.45 14.40 -5.64
CA ASP A 6 4.69 14.62 -6.87
C ASP A 6 4.31 13.29 -7.56
N SER A 7 5.20 12.29 -7.50
CA SER A 7 4.95 10.99 -8.14
C SER A 7 4.24 9.97 -7.25
N ALA A 8 4.50 9.94 -5.95
CA ALA A 8 4.00 8.90 -5.05
C ALA A 8 2.83 9.34 -4.18
N ILE A 9 2.68 10.64 -3.89
CA ILE A 9 1.69 11.14 -2.93
C ILE A 9 0.59 11.97 -3.62
N GLN A 10 0.96 12.89 -4.51
CA GLN A 10 0.04 13.79 -5.20
C GLN A 10 -1.08 13.08 -6.00
N PRO A 11 -0.84 11.91 -6.65
CA PRO A 11 -1.91 11.17 -7.34
C PRO A 11 -2.98 10.62 -6.38
N HIS A 12 -2.63 10.43 -5.11
CA HIS A 12 -3.53 9.89 -4.09
C HIS A 12 -4.14 10.98 -3.21
N VAL A 13 -3.41 12.08 -2.94
CA VAL A 13 -3.86 13.21 -2.13
C VAL A 13 -3.33 14.53 -2.72
N ALA A 14 -4.22 15.30 -3.35
CA ALA A 14 -3.86 16.55 -4.04
C ALA A 14 -3.34 17.65 -3.10
N ASP A 15 -3.76 17.66 -1.84
CA ASP A 15 -3.36 18.64 -0.81
C ASP A 15 -2.14 18.19 0.00
N ALA A 16 -1.33 17.26 -0.51
CA ALA A 16 -0.12 16.83 0.18
C ALA A 16 0.96 17.92 0.12
N TRP A 17 1.48 18.32 1.28
CA TRP A 17 2.56 19.29 1.39
C TRP A 17 3.55 18.88 2.49
N ILE A 18 4.83 19.26 2.33
CA ILE A 18 5.86 19.09 3.37
C ILE A 18 6.02 20.39 4.13
N ASN A 19 6.09 20.29 5.45
CA ASN A 19 6.47 21.42 6.28
C ASN A 19 7.97 21.72 6.15
N ALA A 20 8.30 22.82 5.46
CA ALA A 20 9.67 23.30 5.23
C ALA A 20 10.39 23.79 6.51
N ASP A 21 9.67 23.97 7.61
CA ASP A 21 10.24 24.35 8.92
C ASP A 21 10.81 23.13 9.67
N LYS A 22 10.43 21.91 9.27
CA LYS A 22 10.97 20.67 9.84
C LYS A 22 12.16 20.20 9.01
N ARG A 23 13.36 20.46 9.53
CA ARG A 23 14.62 20.04 8.93
C ARG A 23 15.28 18.96 9.76
N ASP A 24 15.94 18.03 9.09
CA ASP A 24 16.76 17.01 9.74
C ASP A 24 17.93 17.66 10.51
N GLU A 25 18.18 17.24 11.75
CA GLU A 25 19.28 17.77 12.56
C GLU A 25 20.66 17.36 12.03
N LYS A 26 20.75 16.29 11.23
CA LYS A 26 22.02 15.77 10.70
C LYS A 26 22.44 16.43 9.40
N GLU A 27 21.50 16.74 8.51
CA GLU A 27 21.83 17.25 7.16
C GLU A 27 21.19 18.62 6.85
N GLY A 28 20.28 19.13 7.69
CA GLY A 28 19.64 20.44 7.50
C GLY A 28 18.67 20.50 6.31
N GLU A 29 18.45 19.38 5.63
CA GLU A 29 17.49 19.22 4.54
C GLU A 29 16.05 19.16 5.07
N ILE A 30 15.10 19.49 4.20
CA ILE A 30 13.66 19.55 4.53
C ILE A 30 13.10 18.13 4.61
N GLY A 31 12.46 17.80 5.74
CA GLY A 31 11.95 16.47 6.06
C GLY A 31 12.84 15.74 7.07
N VAL A 32 12.23 14.99 7.99
CA VAL A 32 12.96 14.16 8.97
C VAL A 32 13.08 12.74 8.41
N VAL A 33 14.30 12.28 8.16
CA VAL A 33 14.53 10.93 7.64
C VAL A 33 14.46 9.94 8.81
N GLY A 34 13.65 8.88 8.67
CA GLY A 34 13.50 7.84 9.70
C GLY A 34 12.32 8.05 10.66
N TYR A 35 11.40 8.97 10.38
CA TYR A 35 10.14 9.07 11.11
C TYR A 35 9.15 8.03 10.58
N GLU A 36 8.71 7.11 11.44
CA GLU A 36 7.62 6.20 11.12
C GLU A 36 6.29 6.97 11.16
N ILE A 37 5.60 7.04 10.03
CA ILE A 37 4.23 7.57 9.99
C ILE A 37 3.31 6.45 10.48
N PRO A 38 2.60 6.62 11.62
CA PRO A 38 1.68 5.60 12.10
C PRO A 38 0.39 5.63 11.27
N PHE A 39 0.46 5.06 10.05
CA PHE A 39 -0.64 5.03 9.09
C PHE A 39 -1.90 4.41 9.69
N ASN A 40 -1.75 3.32 10.45
CA ASN A 40 -2.85 2.65 11.12
C ASN A 40 -3.54 3.49 12.20
N ARG A 41 -2.93 4.58 12.68
CA ARG A 41 -3.57 5.45 13.67
C ARG A 41 -4.33 6.59 13.02
N HIS A 42 -3.77 7.18 11.96
CA HIS A 42 -4.33 8.39 11.35
C HIS A 42 -5.19 8.12 10.11
N PHE A 43 -4.94 7.00 9.43
CA PHE A 43 -5.58 6.65 8.15
C PHE A 43 -6.32 5.32 8.23
N TYR A 44 -6.67 4.84 9.43
CA TYR A 44 -7.48 3.64 9.55
C TYR A 44 -8.88 3.89 9.00
N VAL A 45 -9.16 3.27 7.86
CA VAL A 45 -10.50 3.18 7.29
C VAL A 45 -11.02 1.78 7.58
N TYR A 46 -12.15 1.70 8.27
CA TYR A 46 -12.83 0.42 8.48
C TYR A 46 -13.21 -0.17 7.11
N GLN A 47 -12.63 -1.32 6.79
CA GLN A 47 -13.05 -2.11 5.63
C GLN A 47 -13.99 -3.21 6.12
N PRO A 48 -15.24 -3.25 5.63
CA PRO A 48 -16.13 -4.35 5.96
C PRO A 48 -15.53 -5.68 5.46
N PRO A 49 -15.77 -6.79 6.15
CA PRO A 49 -15.39 -8.10 5.66
C PRO A 49 -15.94 -8.34 4.25
N ARG A 50 -15.15 -8.99 3.39
CA ARG A 50 -15.59 -9.43 2.07
C ARG A 50 -16.81 -10.37 2.18
N ASP A 51 -17.69 -10.32 1.18
CA ASP A 51 -18.87 -11.19 1.08
C ASP A 51 -18.45 -12.68 1.01
N LEU A 52 -19.24 -13.57 1.60
CA LEU A 52 -19.00 -15.01 1.55
C LEU A 52 -18.94 -15.52 0.10
N ALA A 53 -19.80 -15.02 -0.78
CA ALA A 53 -19.80 -15.41 -2.19
C ALA A 53 -18.47 -15.05 -2.89
N ALA A 54 -17.82 -13.96 -2.47
CA ALA A 54 -16.51 -13.58 -2.99
C ALA A 54 -15.40 -14.50 -2.46
N ILE A 55 -15.54 -15.02 -1.23
CA ILE A 55 -14.62 -16.02 -0.66
C ILE A 55 -14.72 -17.32 -1.44
N ASP A 56 -15.94 -17.80 -1.67
CA ASP A 56 -16.18 -19.05 -2.39
C ASP A 56 -15.64 -18.99 -3.83
N ALA A 57 -15.87 -17.88 -4.54
CA ALA A 57 -15.35 -17.69 -5.89
C ALA A 57 -13.80 -17.68 -5.95
N ASP A 58 -13.16 -17.10 -4.93
CA ASP A 58 -11.69 -17.05 -4.84
C ASP A 58 -11.12 -18.44 -4.51
N LEU A 59 -11.80 -19.20 -3.64
CA LEU A 59 -11.45 -20.59 -3.33
C LEU A 59 -11.57 -21.50 -4.56
N ASP A 60 -12.65 -21.37 -5.32
CA ASP A 60 -12.86 -22.13 -6.55
C ASP A 60 -11.79 -21.80 -7.60
N LYS A 61 -11.45 -20.51 -7.74
CA LYS A 61 -10.40 -20.06 -8.66
C LYS A 61 -9.04 -20.66 -8.29
N VAL A 62 -8.61 -20.53 -7.03
CA VAL A 62 -7.34 -21.09 -6.57
C VAL A 62 -7.32 -22.61 -6.75
N SER A 63 -8.43 -23.29 -6.47
CA SER A 63 -8.53 -24.73 -6.66
C SER A 63 -8.38 -25.13 -8.14
N ALA A 64 -9.00 -24.39 -9.05
CA ALA A 64 -8.86 -24.62 -10.49
C ALA A 64 -7.42 -24.37 -10.98
N GLU A 65 -6.75 -23.32 -10.48
CA GLU A 65 -5.34 -23.03 -10.80
C GLU A 65 -4.42 -24.17 -10.35
N ILE A 66 -4.61 -24.69 -9.13
CA ILE A 66 -3.84 -25.83 -8.61
C ILE A 66 -4.04 -27.06 -9.49
N MET A 67 -5.28 -27.38 -9.86
CA MET A 67 -5.58 -28.54 -10.71
C MET A 67 -4.94 -28.42 -12.09
N LYS A 68 -4.93 -27.22 -12.66
CA LYS A 68 -4.26 -26.94 -13.94
C LYS A 68 -2.75 -27.16 -13.84
N LEU A 69 -2.10 -26.62 -12.82
CA LEU A 69 -0.66 -26.80 -12.58
C LEU A 69 -0.29 -28.28 -12.43
N LEU A 70 -1.11 -29.06 -11.71
CA LEU A 70 -0.87 -30.50 -11.55
C LEU A 70 -0.99 -31.28 -12.87
N GLN A 71 -1.89 -30.88 -13.76
CA GLN A 71 -2.04 -31.49 -15.10
C GLN A 71 -0.85 -31.19 -16.01
N GLU A 72 -0.30 -29.97 -15.94
CA GLU A 72 0.87 -29.55 -16.72
C GLU A 72 2.15 -30.34 -16.32
N VAL A 73 2.26 -30.78 -15.07
CA VAL A 73 3.42 -31.55 -14.57
C VAL A 73 3.34 -33.06 -14.86
N HIS A 74 2.13 -33.59 -15.06
CA HIS A 74 1.92 -35.02 -15.38
C HIS A 74 1.86 -35.33 -16.88
N SER A 75 2.15 -34.35 -17.75
CA SER A 75 2.29 -34.50 -19.21
C SER A 75 3.75 -34.50 -19.62
#